data_AF-A0A1H8GJL7-F1
#
_entry.id   AF-A0A1H8GJL7-F1
#
_cell.length_a   1.000
_cell.length_b   1.000
_cell.length_c   1.000
_cell.angle_alpha   90.00
_cell.angle_beta   90.00
_cell.angle_gamma   90.00
#
_symmetry.space_group_name_H-M   'P 1'
#
loop_
_entity.id
_entity.type
_entity.pdbx_description
1 polymer ?
#
loop_
_entity_poly.entity_id
_entity_poly.type
_entity_poly.pdbx_seq_one_letter_code
_entity_poly.pdbx_strand_id
1 'polypeptide(L)'
;MADPTFLMNPEPQWSACVEPSHAGLFDPAFLRDMAGLYRRQFDGAAVESNLLTQPIPLSACRFPQATEVAAQRSGFDLPTLLVPRGGWNGAYVALAGQDALRRGAHWADRLTVANPWGLSWEGNRSKRGGRLIWSAVQYLCARGFAVYVTDVGKIHVSDPRFAKQPALVVAERQAFVAEVAAVAPHLWITFGGEARRALAGALAGAGRCLALPHPNAHGHIPRDFYGTEDGSHASISAALCDRIAAALAGMERTTA
;
A
#
# COMPACT_ATOMS: atom_id res chain seq x y z
N MET A 1 -1.38 -12.52 -18.17
CA MET A 1 -2.62 -12.06 -18.85
C MET A 1 -3.19 -10.90 -18.04
N ALA A 2 -3.84 -9.91 -18.66
CA ALA A 2 -4.54 -8.86 -17.92
C ALA A 2 -5.57 -9.49 -16.98
N ASP A 3 -5.69 -9.01 -15.74
CA ASP A 3 -6.80 -9.41 -14.88
C ASP A 3 -8.07 -8.68 -15.35
N PRO A 4 -9.05 -9.38 -15.95
CA PRO A 4 -10.22 -8.73 -16.53
C PRO A 4 -11.20 -8.23 -15.47
N THR A 5 -10.89 -8.36 -14.19
CA THR A 5 -11.81 -8.02 -13.10
C THR A 5 -11.51 -6.67 -12.45
N PHE A 6 -10.27 -6.16 -12.57
CA PHE A 6 -9.83 -4.94 -11.89
C PHE A 6 -9.23 -3.89 -12.83
N LEU A 7 -9.31 -2.64 -12.41
CA LEU A 7 -8.53 -1.51 -12.92
C LEU A 7 -7.50 -1.12 -11.87
N MET A 8 -6.23 -1.04 -12.24
CA MET A 8 -5.18 -0.45 -11.40
C MET A 8 -4.99 1.02 -11.76
N ASN A 9 -4.96 1.89 -10.75
CA ASN A 9 -4.76 3.33 -10.84
C ASN A 9 -5.62 3.99 -11.94
N PRO A 10 -6.95 3.83 -11.92
CA PRO A 10 -7.82 4.51 -12.87
C PRO A 10 -7.82 6.02 -12.62
N GLU A 11 -7.85 6.80 -13.69
CA GLU A 11 -8.00 8.25 -13.64
C GLU A 11 -9.47 8.65 -13.83
N PRO A 12 -9.96 9.71 -13.17
CA PRO A 12 -9.22 10.62 -12.27
C PRO A 12 -9.14 10.16 -10.80
N GLN A 13 -9.68 8.98 -10.46
CA GLN A 13 -9.85 8.57 -9.06
C GLN A 13 -8.53 8.43 -8.33
N TRP A 14 -7.50 7.88 -9.00
CA TRP A 14 -6.19 7.70 -8.39
C TRP A 14 -5.49 9.04 -8.12
N SER A 15 -5.43 9.93 -9.11
CA SER A 15 -4.75 11.24 -8.95
C SER A 15 -5.43 12.10 -7.88
N ALA A 16 -6.76 12.05 -7.78
CA ALA A 16 -7.52 12.74 -6.73
C ALA A 16 -7.08 12.34 -5.30
N CYS A 17 -6.65 11.08 -5.10
CA CYS A 17 -6.15 10.60 -3.82
C CYS A 17 -4.66 10.91 -3.60
N VAL A 18 -3.84 10.74 -4.64
CA VAL A 18 -2.37 10.70 -4.49
C VAL A 18 -1.70 12.05 -4.68
N GLU A 19 -2.14 12.87 -5.65
CA GLU A 19 -1.43 14.12 -5.93
C GLU A 19 -1.48 15.12 -4.76
N PRO A 20 -2.65 15.41 -4.15
CA PRO A 20 -2.72 16.35 -3.04
C PRO A 20 -1.92 15.88 -1.82
N SER A 21 -1.82 14.56 -1.62
CA SER A 21 -1.16 13.96 -0.47
C SER A 21 0.35 13.82 -0.65
N HIS A 22 0.85 13.69 -1.88
CA HIS A 22 2.28 13.43 -2.13
C HIS A 22 3.02 14.58 -2.81
N ALA A 23 2.35 15.66 -3.21
CA ALA A 23 3.01 16.82 -3.85
C ALA A 23 4.14 17.43 -3.00
N GLY A 24 4.07 17.32 -1.66
CA GLY A 24 5.14 17.75 -0.76
C GLY A 24 6.36 16.81 -0.71
N LEU A 25 6.23 15.58 -1.22
CA LEU A 25 7.31 14.61 -1.30
C LEU A 25 7.84 14.48 -2.72
N PHE A 26 6.97 14.43 -3.72
CA PHE A 26 7.36 14.15 -5.09
C PHE A 26 6.60 15.02 -6.10
N ASP A 27 7.21 15.20 -7.27
CA ASP A 27 6.58 15.85 -8.41
C ASP A 27 5.34 15.05 -8.89
N PRO A 28 4.14 15.66 -8.95
CA PRO A 28 2.93 14.97 -9.39
C PRO A 28 3.03 14.37 -10.81
N ALA A 29 3.77 15.00 -11.72
CA ALA A 29 3.96 14.47 -13.07
C ALA A 29 4.72 13.13 -13.03
N PHE A 30 5.79 13.07 -12.22
CA PHE A 30 6.52 11.82 -12.00
C PHE A 30 5.62 10.73 -11.40
N LEU A 31 4.79 11.08 -10.42
CA LEU A 31 3.87 10.14 -9.79
C LEU A 31 2.86 9.56 -10.81
N ARG A 32 2.29 10.39 -11.69
CA ARG A 32 1.39 9.96 -12.77
C ARG A 32 2.07 9.03 -13.76
N ASP A 33 3.30 9.35 -14.18
CA ASP A 33 4.06 8.51 -15.11
C ASP A 33 4.31 7.12 -14.53
N MET A 34 4.68 7.06 -13.24
CA MET A 34 4.89 5.81 -12.52
C MET A 34 3.57 5.03 -12.33
N ALA A 35 2.47 5.70 -12.00
CA ALA A 35 1.15 5.07 -11.92
C ALA A 35 0.73 4.45 -13.25
N GLY A 36 0.99 5.16 -14.36
CA GLY A 36 0.75 4.69 -15.71
C GLY A 36 1.60 3.48 -16.09
N LEU A 37 2.88 3.45 -15.67
CA LEU A 37 3.76 2.29 -15.83
C LEU A 37 3.19 1.06 -15.11
N TYR A 38 2.84 1.19 -13.83
CA TYR A 38 2.31 0.06 -13.05
C TYR A 38 0.96 -0.43 -13.55
N ARG A 39 0.10 0.48 -14.03
CA ARG A 39 -1.15 0.11 -14.70
C ARG A 39 -0.90 -0.75 -15.94
N ARG A 40 -0.02 -0.31 -16.85
CA ARG A 40 0.33 -1.11 -18.04
C ARG A 40 0.88 -2.48 -17.66
N GLN A 41 1.73 -2.54 -16.64
CA GLN A 41 2.26 -3.80 -16.14
C GLN A 41 1.15 -4.72 -15.61
N PHE A 42 0.22 -4.16 -14.84
CA PHE A 42 -0.91 -4.89 -14.30
C PHE A 42 -1.83 -5.45 -15.40
N ASP A 43 -2.01 -4.69 -16.48
CA ASP A 43 -2.72 -5.11 -17.69
C ASP A 43 -1.91 -6.13 -18.55
N GLY A 44 -0.74 -6.56 -18.08
CA GLY A 44 0.05 -7.60 -18.72
C GLY A 44 0.93 -7.12 -19.87
N ALA A 45 1.15 -5.82 -20.01
CA ALA A 45 2.17 -5.32 -20.94
C ALA A 45 3.55 -5.86 -20.54
N ALA A 46 4.37 -6.21 -21.53
CA ALA A 46 5.77 -6.50 -21.30
C ALA A 46 6.46 -5.21 -20.86
N VAL A 47 6.78 -5.14 -19.57
CA VAL A 47 7.56 -4.06 -18.97
C VAL A 47 8.94 -4.64 -18.65
N GLU A 48 10.00 -3.98 -19.12
CA GLU A 48 11.36 -4.42 -18.84
C GLU A 48 11.59 -4.52 -17.33
N SER A 49 12.29 -5.57 -16.88
CA SER A 49 12.43 -5.89 -15.46
C SER A 49 13.20 -4.84 -14.65
N ASN A 50 14.12 -4.11 -15.30
CA ASN A 50 14.81 -2.93 -14.77
C ASN A 50 13.85 -1.77 -14.44
N LEU A 51 12.66 -1.73 -15.03
CA LEU A 51 11.66 -0.68 -14.80
C LEU A 51 10.75 -0.99 -13.60
N LEU A 52 10.94 -2.12 -12.91
CA LEU A 52 10.14 -2.50 -11.74
C LEU A 52 10.65 -1.88 -10.44
N THR A 53 11.87 -1.33 -10.49
CA THR A 53 12.58 -0.70 -9.38
C THR A 53 13.22 0.61 -9.86
N GLN A 54 12.38 1.49 -10.42
CA GLN A 54 12.84 2.72 -11.06
C GLN A 54 13.55 3.64 -10.07
N PRO A 55 14.76 4.12 -10.39
CA PRO A 55 15.36 5.22 -9.66
C PRO A 55 14.44 6.44 -9.70
N ILE A 56 14.23 7.09 -8.56
CA ILE A 56 13.53 8.38 -8.52
C ILE A 56 14.56 9.47 -8.83
N PRO A 57 14.40 10.27 -9.89
CA PRO A 57 15.32 11.34 -10.18
C PRO A 57 15.25 12.41 -9.09
N LEU A 58 16.39 12.96 -8.68
CA LEU A 58 16.44 13.97 -7.61
C LEU A 58 15.58 15.21 -7.95
N SER A 59 15.43 15.54 -9.23
CA SER A 59 14.55 16.61 -9.71
C SER A 59 13.07 16.39 -9.42
N ALA A 60 12.65 15.13 -9.23
CA ALA A 60 11.29 14.78 -8.83
C ALA A 60 11.12 14.75 -7.30
N CYS A 61 12.19 14.82 -6.50
CA CYS A 61 12.09 14.85 -5.04
C CYS A 61 11.83 16.28 -4.54
N ARG A 62 10.86 16.43 -3.63
CA ARG A 62 10.44 17.71 -3.03
C ARG A 62 10.61 17.76 -1.51
N PHE A 63 11.06 16.66 -0.89
CA PHE A 63 11.19 16.55 0.56
C PHE A 63 12.57 17.01 1.09
N PRO A 64 12.66 17.40 2.38
CA PRO A 64 13.93 17.67 3.05
C PRO A 64 14.81 16.42 3.09
N GLN A 65 16.14 16.56 2.97
CA GLN A 65 17.09 15.43 2.98
C GLN A 65 17.03 14.54 1.71
N ALA A 66 16.47 15.05 0.60
CA ALA A 66 16.33 14.28 -0.64
C ALA A 66 17.65 13.79 -1.24
N THR A 67 18.69 14.63 -1.25
CA THR A 67 20.00 14.28 -1.80
C THR A 67 20.62 13.11 -1.04
N GLU A 68 20.59 13.17 0.30
CA GLU A 68 21.17 12.15 1.17
C GLU A 68 20.37 10.85 1.10
N VAL A 69 19.04 10.91 1.10
CA VAL A 69 18.19 9.72 0.92
C VAL A 69 18.40 9.08 -0.45
N ALA A 70 18.51 9.88 -1.52
CA ALA A 70 18.71 9.41 -2.89
C ALA A 70 20.07 8.75 -3.11
N ALA A 71 21.07 9.11 -2.33
CA ALA A 71 22.39 8.49 -2.33
C ALA A 71 22.45 7.15 -1.55
N GLN A 72 21.39 6.79 -0.84
CA GLN A 72 21.28 5.53 -0.10
C GLN A 72 20.37 4.54 -0.83
N ARG A 73 20.52 3.25 -0.52
CA ARG A 73 19.48 2.27 -0.82
C ARG A 73 18.22 2.62 -0.05
N SER A 74 17.24 3.14 -0.77
CA SER A 74 16.01 3.69 -0.21
C SER A 74 14.81 3.32 -1.09
N GLY A 75 13.62 3.31 -0.51
CA GLY A 75 12.39 2.90 -1.18
C GLY A 75 11.24 3.85 -0.93
N PHE A 76 10.45 4.10 -1.96
CA PHE A 76 9.11 4.66 -1.87
C PHE A 76 8.15 3.71 -2.61
N ASP A 77 7.04 3.36 -1.98
CA ASP A 77 5.99 2.57 -2.63
C ASP A 77 4.88 3.54 -3.04
N LEU A 78 4.64 3.65 -4.35
CA LEU A 78 3.60 4.50 -4.91
C LEU A 78 2.23 3.96 -4.53
N PRO A 79 1.41 4.73 -3.78
CA PRO A 79 0.10 4.25 -3.37
C PRO A 79 -0.72 3.80 -4.58
N THR A 80 -1.42 2.70 -4.42
CA THR A 80 -2.08 1.99 -5.52
C THR A 80 -3.57 1.91 -5.27
N LEU A 81 -4.37 2.22 -6.28
CA LEU A 81 -5.82 2.08 -6.24
C LEU A 81 -6.26 0.94 -7.15
N LEU A 82 -7.01 -0.01 -6.62
CA LEU A 82 -7.60 -1.12 -7.37
C LEU A 82 -9.12 -0.97 -7.35
N VAL A 83 -9.72 -0.83 -8.52
CA VAL A 83 -11.17 -0.63 -8.66
C VAL A 83 -11.79 -1.80 -9.41
N PRO A 84 -12.92 -2.37 -8.96
CA PRO A 84 -13.66 -3.34 -9.76
C PRO A 84 -14.03 -2.76 -11.13
N ARG A 85 -13.81 -3.51 -12.22
CA ARG A 85 -14.23 -3.06 -13.58
C ARG A 85 -15.74 -2.88 -13.70
N GLY A 86 -16.51 -3.62 -12.91
CA GLY A 86 -17.96 -3.48 -12.76
C GLY A 86 -18.37 -3.70 -11.31
N GLY A 87 -19.52 -3.17 -10.93
CA GLY A 87 -20.09 -3.36 -9.60
C GLY A 87 -19.40 -2.56 -8.48
N TRP A 88 -18.61 -1.52 -8.80
CA TRP A 88 -18.10 -0.61 -7.78
C TRP A 88 -19.26 0.18 -7.14
N ASN A 89 -19.33 0.15 -5.82
CA ASN A 89 -20.40 0.78 -5.02
C ASN A 89 -20.09 2.23 -4.60
N GLY A 90 -18.99 2.82 -5.09
CA GLY A 90 -18.56 4.17 -4.75
C GLY A 90 -17.76 4.27 -3.43
N ALA A 91 -17.60 3.17 -2.69
CA ALA A 91 -16.87 3.15 -1.42
C ALA A 91 -15.43 2.64 -1.57
N TYR A 92 -14.56 3.15 -0.71
CA TYR A 92 -13.17 2.72 -0.57
C TYR A 92 -12.95 1.92 0.72
N VAL A 93 -12.08 0.92 0.65
CA VAL A 93 -11.41 0.29 1.81
C VAL A 93 -9.91 0.46 1.60
N ALA A 94 -9.20 0.86 2.65
CA ALA A 94 -7.76 1.11 2.54
C ALA A 94 -6.94 0.06 3.30
N LEU A 95 -5.86 -0.41 2.69
CA LEU A 95 -4.86 -1.32 3.25
C LEU A 95 -3.58 -0.53 3.51
N ALA A 96 -3.09 -0.54 4.75
CA ALA A 96 -1.86 0.15 5.14
C ALA A 96 -0.79 -0.82 5.65
N GLY A 97 0.34 -0.86 4.95
CA GLY A 97 1.57 -1.49 5.42
C GLY A 97 2.43 -0.56 6.28
N GLN A 98 3.63 -1.02 6.63
CA GLN A 98 4.55 -0.27 7.48
C GLN A 98 5.43 0.69 6.66
N ASP A 99 6.25 0.15 5.76
CA ASP A 99 7.19 0.90 4.95
C ASP A 99 7.61 0.15 3.68
N ALA A 100 8.13 0.91 2.71
CA ALA A 100 8.61 0.46 1.40
C ALA A 100 9.98 -0.24 1.48
N LEU A 101 10.09 -1.27 2.30
CA LEU A 101 11.34 -1.97 2.60
C LEU A 101 12.13 -2.39 1.34
N ARG A 102 13.45 -2.13 1.32
CA ARG A 102 14.38 -2.51 0.24
C ARG A 102 15.50 -3.41 0.78
N ARG A 103 15.40 -4.73 0.58
CA ARG A 103 16.39 -5.70 1.10
C ARG A 103 16.96 -6.61 0.01
N GLY A 104 18.26 -6.88 0.08
CA GLY A 104 18.97 -7.80 -0.81
C GLY A 104 19.53 -7.14 -2.06
N ALA A 105 20.41 -7.84 -2.77
CA ALA A 105 21.23 -7.30 -3.86
C ALA A 105 20.46 -6.90 -5.15
N HIS A 106 19.17 -7.22 -5.25
CA HIS A 106 18.35 -6.85 -6.41
C HIS A 106 17.85 -5.40 -6.38
N TRP A 107 17.98 -4.71 -5.25
CA TRP A 107 17.66 -3.29 -5.14
C TRP A 107 18.88 -2.43 -5.42
N ALA A 108 18.68 -1.36 -6.20
CA ALA A 108 19.71 -0.40 -6.49
C ALA A 108 20.13 0.37 -5.23
N ASP A 109 21.41 0.78 -5.17
CA ASP A 109 21.95 1.64 -4.11
C ASP A 109 21.60 3.11 -4.36
N ARG A 110 20.29 3.38 -4.44
CA ARG A 110 19.68 4.70 -4.61
C ARG A 110 18.20 4.65 -4.20
N LEU A 111 17.56 5.81 -4.14
CA LEU A 111 16.11 5.88 -3.95
C LEU A 111 15.37 5.31 -5.15
N THR A 112 14.48 4.35 -4.91
CA THR A 112 13.68 3.67 -5.94
C THR A 112 12.20 3.72 -5.63
N VAL A 113 11.38 3.79 -6.68
CA VAL A 113 9.93 3.64 -6.60
C VAL A 113 9.52 2.22 -7.00
N ALA A 114 8.60 1.65 -6.22
CA ALA A 114 7.88 0.42 -6.54
C ALA A 114 6.39 0.64 -6.30
N ASN A 115 5.56 -0.37 -6.55
CA ASN A 115 4.19 -0.37 -6.09
C ASN A 115 4.09 -1.28 -4.84
N PRO A 116 3.22 -0.96 -3.85
CA PRO A 116 3.08 -1.71 -2.62
C PRO A 116 2.99 -3.21 -2.87
N TRP A 117 3.81 -3.98 -2.16
CA TRP A 117 3.87 -5.45 -2.26
C TRP A 117 4.12 -6.01 -3.68
N GLY A 118 4.51 -5.17 -4.63
CA GLY A 118 4.68 -5.58 -6.02
C GLY A 118 3.37 -5.95 -6.73
N LEU A 119 2.22 -5.46 -6.26
CA LEU A 119 0.89 -5.86 -6.75
C LEU A 119 0.64 -5.64 -8.25
N SER A 120 1.42 -4.82 -8.96
CA SER A 120 1.30 -4.66 -10.42
C SER A 120 1.74 -5.91 -11.16
N TRP A 121 2.58 -6.76 -10.54
CA TRP A 121 3.12 -7.97 -11.16
C TRP A 121 2.53 -9.26 -10.58
N GLU A 122 2.05 -10.14 -11.46
CA GLU A 122 1.45 -11.42 -11.08
C GLU A 122 2.37 -12.29 -10.21
N GLY A 123 3.66 -12.35 -10.55
CA GLY A 123 4.63 -13.14 -9.81
C GLY A 123 4.79 -12.71 -8.34
N ASN A 124 4.59 -11.43 -8.01
CA ASN A 124 4.63 -10.95 -6.63
C ASN A 124 3.29 -11.21 -5.91
N ARG A 125 2.16 -11.12 -6.61
CA ARG A 125 0.84 -11.52 -6.08
C ARG A 125 0.80 -13.00 -5.70
N SER A 126 1.60 -13.85 -6.34
CA SER A 126 1.70 -15.28 -6.00
C SER A 126 2.68 -15.59 -4.84
N LYS A 127 3.53 -14.65 -4.42
CA LYS A 127 4.48 -14.84 -3.29
C LYS A 127 3.79 -14.62 -1.95
N ARG A 128 4.26 -15.26 -0.87
CA ARG A 128 3.62 -15.28 0.46
C ARG A 128 2.96 -13.96 0.89
N GLY A 129 3.73 -12.88 1.04
CA GLY A 129 3.22 -11.58 1.52
C GLY A 129 2.23 -10.94 0.55
N GLY A 130 2.59 -10.90 -0.73
CA GLY A 130 1.71 -10.37 -1.79
C GLY A 130 0.43 -11.18 -1.96
N ARG A 131 0.48 -12.50 -1.73
CA ARG A 131 -0.67 -13.42 -1.85
C ARG A 131 -1.73 -13.14 -0.79
N LEU A 132 -1.32 -12.89 0.45
CA LEU A 132 -2.26 -12.55 1.51
C LEU A 132 -2.94 -11.19 1.26
N ILE A 133 -2.17 -10.18 0.88
CA ILE A 133 -2.71 -8.86 0.51
C ILE A 133 -3.64 -8.99 -0.70
N TRP A 134 -3.26 -9.77 -1.70
CA TRP A 134 -4.06 -9.98 -2.90
C TRP A 134 -5.38 -10.70 -2.60
N SER A 135 -5.40 -11.70 -1.70
CA SER A 135 -6.65 -12.34 -1.24
C SER A 135 -7.62 -11.30 -0.66
N ALA A 136 -7.14 -10.37 0.17
CA ALA A 136 -7.97 -9.30 0.74
C ALA A 136 -8.49 -8.34 -0.35
N VAL A 137 -7.63 -7.94 -1.29
CA VAL A 137 -8.03 -7.12 -2.44
C VAL A 137 -9.16 -7.79 -3.21
N GLN A 138 -8.97 -9.05 -3.62
CA GLN A 138 -9.95 -9.80 -4.40
C GLN A 138 -11.29 -9.92 -3.66
N TYR A 139 -11.24 -10.23 -2.36
CA TYR A 139 -12.43 -10.34 -1.52
C TYR A 139 -13.22 -9.03 -1.44
N LEU A 140 -12.54 -7.91 -1.24
CA LEU A 140 -13.14 -6.58 -1.12
C LEU A 140 -13.71 -6.10 -2.46
N CYS A 141 -12.94 -6.24 -3.53
CA CYS A 141 -13.38 -5.87 -4.87
C CYS A 141 -14.57 -6.71 -5.34
N ALA A 142 -14.62 -8.01 -5.01
CA ALA A 142 -15.77 -8.87 -5.30
C ALA A 142 -17.07 -8.42 -4.58
N ARG A 143 -16.95 -7.60 -3.53
CA ARG A 143 -18.07 -6.96 -2.82
C ARG A 143 -18.35 -5.54 -3.27
N GLY A 144 -17.71 -5.12 -4.36
CA GLY A 144 -17.91 -3.82 -4.95
C GLY A 144 -17.14 -2.68 -4.29
N PHE A 145 -16.18 -2.94 -3.40
CA PHE A 145 -15.32 -1.87 -2.86
C PHE A 145 -14.13 -1.60 -3.78
N ALA A 146 -13.71 -0.33 -3.88
CA ALA A 146 -12.38 0.01 -4.37
C ALA A 146 -11.36 -0.13 -3.24
N VAL A 147 -10.16 -0.63 -3.55
CA VAL A 147 -9.11 -0.91 -2.56
C VAL A 147 -7.92 0.02 -2.77
N TYR A 148 -7.66 0.89 -1.80
CA TYR A 148 -6.48 1.75 -1.77
C TYR A 148 -5.38 1.08 -0.95
N VAL A 149 -4.17 0.95 -1.48
CA VAL A 149 -3.04 0.28 -0.81
C VAL A 149 -1.89 1.27 -0.68
N THR A 150 -1.38 1.43 0.54
CA THR A 150 -0.29 2.38 0.86
C THR A 150 0.55 1.87 2.03
N ASP A 151 1.63 2.59 2.35
CA ASP A 151 2.43 2.40 3.56
C ASP A 151 2.37 3.64 4.45
N VAL A 152 2.38 3.46 5.77
CA VAL A 152 2.36 4.61 6.70
C VAL A 152 3.68 5.38 6.69
N GLY A 153 4.80 4.68 6.55
CA GLY A 153 6.12 5.25 6.28
C GLY A 153 6.35 5.35 4.79
N LYS A 154 6.49 6.57 4.27
CA LYS A 154 6.55 6.79 2.81
C LYS A 154 7.90 6.42 2.23
N ILE A 155 8.98 6.78 2.91
CA ILE A 155 10.34 6.61 2.42
C ILE A 155 11.08 5.68 3.36
N HIS A 156 11.45 4.49 2.93
CA HIS A 156 12.34 3.61 3.70
C HIS A 156 13.81 3.91 3.36
N VAL A 157 14.71 3.89 4.34
CA VAL A 157 16.17 3.94 4.12
C VAL A 157 16.80 2.71 4.76
N SER A 158 17.57 1.96 3.98
CA SER A 158 18.05 0.63 4.41
C SER A 158 19.30 0.66 5.29
N ASP A 159 20.10 1.73 5.27
CA ASP A 159 21.23 1.86 6.20
C ASP A 159 20.70 2.13 7.62
N PRO A 160 20.88 1.21 8.58
CA PRO A 160 20.38 1.38 9.94
C PRO A 160 21.05 2.54 10.70
N ARG A 161 22.18 3.05 10.22
CA ARG A 161 22.88 4.20 10.79
C ARG A 161 22.33 5.53 10.24
N PHE A 162 21.55 5.48 9.17
CA PHE A 162 20.95 6.67 8.59
C PHE A 162 19.75 7.10 9.43
N ALA A 163 19.88 8.24 10.10
CA ALA A 163 18.76 8.87 10.79
C ALA A 163 18.03 9.84 9.84
N LYS A 164 16.73 9.62 9.66
CA LYS A 164 15.87 10.61 9.01
C LYS A 164 15.82 11.86 9.87
N GLN A 165 15.96 13.02 9.24
CA GLN A 165 15.77 14.30 9.92
C GLN A 165 14.31 14.45 10.37
N PRO A 166 14.04 15.14 11.49
CA PRO A 166 12.67 15.40 11.95
C PRO A 166 11.78 16.03 10.89
N ALA A 167 12.33 16.91 10.04
CA ALA A 167 11.59 17.55 8.95
C ALA A 167 11.09 16.54 7.91
N LEU A 168 11.89 15.52 7.56
CA LEU A 168 11.47 14.44 6.66
C LEU A 168 10.35 13.60 7.30
N VAL A 169 10.52 13.21 8.57
CA VAL A 169 9.51 12.45 9.31
C VAL A 169 8.17 13.20 9.38
N VAL A 170 8.22 14.52 9.59
CA VAL A 170 7.03 15.38 9.56
C VAL A 170 6.39 15.41 8.18
N ALA A 171 7.18 15.56 7.10
CA ALA A 171 6.67 15.56 5.73
C ALA A 171 5.99 14.24 5.37
N GLU A 172 6.58 13.09 5.72
CA GLU A 172 5.97 11.77 5.51
C GLU A 172 4.65 11.62 6.28
N ARG A 173 4.62 12.07 7.54
CA ARG A 173 3.39 12.05 8.35
C ARG A 173 2.31 12.94 7.74
N GLN A 174 2.65 14.14 7.29
CA GLN A 174 1.71 15.05 6.64
C GLN A 174 1.15 14.44 5.36
N ALA A 175 1.99 13.79 4.55
CA ALA A 175 1.54 13.08 3.37
C ALA A 175 0.54 11.97 3.72
N PHE A 176 0.83 11.15 4.74
CA PHE A 176 -0.09 10.11 5.18
C PHE A 176 -1.41 10.66 5.75
N VAL A 177 -1.38 11.75 6.52
CA VAL A 177 -2.60 12.42 7.00
C VAL A 177 -3.45 12.94 5.83
N ALA A 178 -2.80 13.54 4.83
CA ALA A 178 -3.48 14.03 3.64
C ALA A 178 -4.08 12.89 2.80
N GLU A 179 -3.40 11.73 2.68
CA GLU A 179 -3.99 10.54 2.05
C GLU A 179 -5.23 10.07 2.79
N VAL A 180 -5.17 10.00 4.13
CA VAL A 180 -6.30 9.54 4.94
C VAL A 180 -7.53 10.39 4.71
N ALA A 181 -7.34 11.72 4.62
CA ALA A 181 -8.39 12.66 4.29
C ALA A 181 -8.88 12.53 2.84
N ALA A 182 -7.98 12.38 1.87
CA ALA A 182 -8.33 12.32 0.45
C ALA A 182 -9.06 11.03 0.06
N VAL A 183 -8.64 9.89 0.60
CA VAL A 183 -9.26 8.58 0.32
C VAL A 183 -10.57 8.41 1.08
N ALA A 184 -10.64 8.95 2.31
CA ALA A 184 -11.81 8.84 3.20
C ALA A 184 -12.46 7.44 3.19
N PRO A 185 -11.71 6.36 3.44
CA PRO A 185 -12.23 5.01 3.27
C PRO A 185 -13.22 4.68 4.39
N HIS A 186 -14.14 3.77 4.07
CA HIS A 186 -15.10 3.25 5.04
C HIS A 186 -14.35 2.50 6.16
N LEU A 187 -13.37 1.68 5.77
CA LEU A 187 -12.55 0.89 6.68
C LEU A 187 -11.07 1.04 6.32
N TRP A 188 -10.25 1.28 7.33
CA TRP A 188 -8.81 1.04 7.25
C TRP A 188 -8.48 -0.34 7.77
N ILE A 189 -7.59 -1.04 7.07
CA ILE A 189 -7.01 -2.31 7.48
C ILE A 189 -5.51 -2.10 7.58
N THR A 190 -4.95 -2.21 8.79
CA THR A 190 -3.52 -2.00 9.02
C THR A 190 -2.81 -3.33 9.25
N PHE A 191 -1.63 -3.46 8.68
CA PHE A 191 -0.79 -4.65 8.81
C PHE A 191 0.42 -4.37 9.71
N GLY A 192 0.37 -4.88 10.94
CA GLY A 192 1.41 -4.68 11.95
C GLY A 192 1.14 -3.51 12.91
N GLY A 193 1.87 -3.51 14.02
CA GLY A 193 1.68 -2.55 15.11
C GLY A 193 2.04 -1.12 14.75
N GLU A 194 3.08 -0.91 13.93
CA GLU A 194 3.48 0.43 13.49
C GLU A 194 2.43 1.08 12.60
N ALA A 195 1.92 0.36 11.61
CA ALA A 195 0.84 0.83 10.73
C ALA A 195 -0.40 1.24 11.53
N ARG A 196 -0.79 0.42 12.52
CA ARG A 196 -1.88 0.73 13.45
C ARG A 196 -1.63 2.01 14.24
N ARG A 197 -0.44 2.18 14.82
CA ARG A 197 -0.10 3.36 15.64
C ARG A 197 -0.10 4.64 14.81
N ALA A 198 0.52 4.60 13.63
CA ALA A 198 0.57 5.74 12.73
C ALA A 198 -0.84 6.16 12.27
N LEU A 199 -1.68 5.19 11.90
CA LEU A 199 -3.06 5.45 11.52
C LEU A 199 -3.88 6.03 12.68
N ALA A 200 -3.76 5.50 13.90
CA ALA A 200 -4.46 6.05 15.06
C ALA A 200 -4.11 7.53 15.29
N GLY A 201 -2.83 7.91 15.10
CA GLY A 201 -2.38 9.30 15.16
C GLY A 201 -2.84 10.18 14.00
N ALA A 202 -3.16 9.60 12.83
CA ALA A 202 -3.66 10.32 11.66
C ALA A 202 -5.18 10.53 11.69
N LEU A 203 -5.93 9.56 12.23
CA LEU A 203 -7.39 9.61 12.29
C LEU A 203 -7.95 10.49 13.41
N ALA A 204 -7.11 10.96 14.34
CA ALA A 204 -7.53 11.66 15.56
C ALA A 204 -8.68 10.93 16.32
N GLY A 205 -8.76 9.60 16.19
CA GLY A 205 -9.80 8.77 16.79
C GLY A 205 -11.11 8.61 16.02
N ALA A 206 -11.30 9.29 14.87
CA ALA A 206 -12.59 9.34 14.17
C ALA A 206 -12.79 8.27 13.07
N GLY A 207 -11.75 7.52 12.71
CA GLY A 207 -11.85 6.49 11.66
C GLY A 207 -11.86 5.06 12.20
N ARG A 208 -12.46 4.16 11.41
CA ARG A 208 -12.57 2.75 11.75
C ARG A 208 -11.35 1.98 11.24
N CYS A 209 -10.78 1.15 12.10
CA CYS A 209 -9.54 0.41 11.82
C CYS A 209 -9.67 -1.06 12.24
N LEU A 210 -9.40 -1.98 11.31
CA LEU A 210 -9.13 -3.39 11.58
C LEU A 210 -7.61 -3.61 11.60
N ALA A 211 -7.07 -3.93 12.77
CA ALA A 211 -5.65 -4.22 12.91
C ALA A 211 -5.38 -5.72 12.73
N LEU A 212 -4.44 -6.05 11.85
CA LEU A 212 -4.05 -7.42 11.52
C LEU A 212 -2.54 -7.62 11.67
N PRO A 213 -2.06 -8.87 11.87
CA PRO A 213 -0.64 -9.18 11.83
C PRO A 213 -0.04 -8.80 10.48
N HIS A 214 1.22 -8.39 10.49
CA HIS A 214 1.96 -8.10 9.25
C HIS A 214 2.04 -9.37 8.37
N PRO A 215 1.89 -9.30 7.03
CA PRO A 215 1.92 -10.48 6.15
C PRO A 215 3.21 -11.30 6.22
N ASN A 216 4.32 -10.65 6.59
CA ASN A 216 5.61 -11.30 6.83
C ASN A 216 5.79 -11.79 8.28
N ALA A 217 4.75 -11.77 9.12
CA ALA A 217 4.83 -12.43 10.43
C ALA A 217 5.08 -13.93 10.23
N HIS A 218 5.96 -14.49 11.05
CA HIS A 218 6.46 -15.87 10.95
C HIS A 218 6.09 -16.70 12.18
N GLY A 219 6.34 -18.01 12.07
CA GLY A 219 6.06 -18.97 13.14
C GLY A 219 4.57 -19.13 13.40
N HIS A 220 4.23 -19.28 14.67
CA HIS A 220 2.85 -19.52 15.12
C HIS A 220 1.98 -18.26 15.09
N ILE A 221 2.55 -17.07 14.93
CA ILE A 221 1.81 -15.80 15.06
C ILE A 221 0.61 -15.69 14.11
N PRO A 222 0.74 -15.92 12.79
CA PRO A 222 -0.44 -15.86 11.91
C PRO A 222 -1.44 -16.95 12.26
N ARG A 223 -0.96 -18.17 12.51
CA ARG A 223 -1.79 -19.34 12.82
C ARG A 223 -2.65 -19.09 14.07
N ASP A 224 -2.01 -18.66 15.15
CA ASP A 224 -2.65 -18.44 16.44
C ASP A 224 -3.58 -17.22 16.41
N PHE A 225 -3.20 -16.15 15.70
CA PHE A 225 -4.05 -14.97 15.52
C PHE A 225 -5.31 -15.28 14.71
N TYR A 226 -5.16 -16.01 13.60
CA TYR A 226 -6.27 -16.36 12.73
C TYR A 226 -7.03 -17.60 13.22
N GLY A 227 -6.53 -18.30 14.25
CA GLY A 227 -7.16 -19.50 14.81
C GLY A 227 -7.20 -20.68 13.82
N THR A 228 -6.23 -20.77 12.92
CA THR A 228 -6.19 -21.83 11.89
C THR A 228 -5.43 -23.04 12.40
N GLU A 229 -5.90 -24.26 12.17
CA GLU A 229 -5.22 -25.48 12.66
C GLU A 229 -3.93 -25.78 11.90
N ASP A 230 -3.95 -25.63 10.57
CA ASP A 230 -2.86 -26.03 9.67
C ASP A 230 -1.84 -24.91 9.37
N GLY A 231 -2.19 -23.66 9.66
CA GLY A 231 -1.41 -22.49 9.29
C GLY A 231 -1.21 -22.32 7.78
N SER A 232 -2.03 -22.98 6.96
CA SER A 232 -1.90 -22.90 5.51
C SER A 232 -2.36 -21.53 5.00
N HIS A 233 -1.84 -21.12 3.85
CA HIS A 233 -2.23 -19.86 3.25
C HIS A 233 -3.75 -19.78 2.97
N ALA A 234 -4.35 -20.91 2.57
CA ALA A 234 -5.78 -20.97 2.26
C ALA A 234 -6.61 -20.69 3.52
N SER A 235 -6.32 -21.40 4.62
CA SER A 235 -6.99 -21.21 5.91
C SER A 235 -6.79 -19.79 6.45
N ILE A 236 -5.56 -19.26 6.38
CA ILE A 236 -5.25 -17.90 6.83
C ILE A 236 -5.99 -16.85 5.97
N SER A 237 -6.07 -17.05 4.65
CA SER A 237 -6.79 -16.14 3.76
C SER A 237 -8.29 -16.15 4.01
N ALA A 238 -8.88 -17.32 4.25
CA ALA A 238 -10.29 -17.43 4.59
C ALA A 238 -10.61 -16.70 5.90
N ALA A 239 -9.83 -16.97 6.96
CA ALA A 239 -10.00 -16.31 8.26
C ALA A 239 -9.76 -14.79 8.19
N LEU A 240 -8.82 -14.34 7.35
CA LEU A 240 -8.63 -12.92 7.05
C LEU A 240 -9.90 -12.30 6.46
N CYS A 241 -10.44 -12.92 5.41
CA CYS A 241 -11.67 -12.47 4.76
C CYS A 241 -12.86 -12.44 5.72
N ASP A 242 -13.00 -13.42 6.61
CA ASP A 242 -14.08 -13.44 7.61
C ASP A 242 -13.96 -12.30 8.62
N ARG A 243 -12.74 -11.97 9.06
CA ARG A 243 -12.49 -10.82 9.94
C ARG A 243 -12.81 -9.50 9.24
N ILE A 244 -12.48 -9.37 7.95
CA ILE A 244 -12.87 -8.21 7.13
C ILE A 244 -14.39 -8.13 7.03
N ALA A 245 -15.07 -9.25 6.78
CA ALA A 245 -16.53 -9.34 6.73
C ALA A 245 -17.17 -8.83 8.02
N ALA A 246 -16.69 -9.31 9.16
CA ALA A 246 -17.21 -8.94 10.48
C ALA A 246 -16.99 -7.45 10.77
N ALA A 247 -15.82 -6.90 10.38
CA ALA A 247 -15.55 -5.48 10.52
C ALA A 247 -16.52 -4.64 9.69
N LEU A 248 -16.76 -5.00 8.41
CA LEU A 248 -17.70 -4.30 7.53
C LEU A 248 -19.16 -4.41 8.02
N ALA A 249 -19.62 -5.60 8.44
CA ALA A 249 -20.97 -5.81 8.96
C ALA A 249 -21.23 -5.10 10.31
N GLY A 250 -20.18 -4.88 11.11
CA GLY A 250 -20.25 -4.02 12.28
C GLY A 250 -20.51 -2.54 11.92
N MET A 251 -20.24 -2.15 10.67
CA MET A 251 -20.33 -0.76 10.23
C MET A 251 -21.71 -0.35 9.76
N GLU A 252 -22.37 -1.22 8.98
CA GLU A 252 -23.74 -0.99 8.50
C GLU A 252 -24.74 -0.80 9.65
N ARG A 253 -24.49 -1.43 10.81
CA ARG A 253 -25.34 -1.36 12.00
C ARG A 253 -25.18 -0.10 12.85
N THR A 254 -24.15 0.72 12.62
CA THR A 254 -23.95 1.97 13.39
C THR A 254 -24.53 3.19 12.67
N THR A 255 -24.92 3.05 11.40
CA THR A 255 -25.39 4.14 10.54
C THR A 255 -26.90 4.10 10.28
N ALA A 256 -27.61 3.13 10.88
CA ALA A 256 -29.06 2.97 10.86
C ALA A 256 -29.62 3.27 12.25
#